data_AF-A0A1H7W4S1-F1
#
_entry.id   AF-A0A1H7W4S1-F1
#
_cell.length_a   1.000
_cell.length_b   1.000
_cell.length_c   1.000
_cell.angle_alpha   90.00
_cell.angle_beta   90.00
_cell.angle_gamma   90.00
#
_symmetry.space_group_name_H-M   'P 1'
#
loop_
_entity.id
_entity.type
_entity.pdbx_description
1 polymer ?
#
loop_
_entity_poly.entity_id
_entity_poly.type
_entity_poly.pdbx_seq_one_letter_code
_entity_poly.pdbx_strand_id
1 'polypeptide(L)'
;MLDKRYQVFITTSGKEMQPERMVVSQTLIGMGFFSWGLEQRTPVTTAFARRQIDDCDYVLLLLGSQYGEQSVSGISYMHLEYIYAVTKQKPIIVFMHEQPESREEHLREREADLQQRFQNFRQQIIQEVDQVVFFKSARELELALRSHMPQMLERYPVLGWVRPQSIQAKQDEIDRLRAQLAQAKMEQAKSEIDPFLSLPRIEWDDQFSFDYRMHAYVDSHFKEIICIRSMRWHEIYAVLESQFSQATPEDFYSKVLNQYLTDTGLVDAQLQLPKAHMVSRAQINVRALHTIKQQMRNNEWIVPVGRDDRQRMLWKCMNK
;
A
#
# COMPACT_ATOMS: atom_id res chain seq x y z
N MET A 1 -3.83 15.39 -20.38
CA MET A 1 -3.14 16.11 -19.29
C MET A 1 -4.22 16.66 -18.36
N LEU A 2 -4.09 16.53 -17.04
CA LEU A 2 -5.11 17.10 -16.12
C LEU A 2 -4.97 18.63 -16.12
N ASP A 3 -6.08 19.35 -16.25
CA ASP A 3 -6.12 20.81 -16.05
C ASP A 3 -5.89 21.11 -14.56
N LYS A 4 -4.63 21.37 -14.21
CA LYS A 4 -4.17 21.67 -12.85
C LYS A 4 -4.09 23.18 -12.67
N ARG A 5 -4.63 23.66 -11.55
CA ARG A 5 -4.48 25.04 -11.08
C ARG A 5 -3.74 25.05 -9.75
N TYR A 6 -3.09 26.14 -9.42
CA TYR A 6 -2.34 26.27 -8.17
C TYR A 6 -2.79 27.50 -7.39
N GLN A 7 -2.82 27.38 -6.08
CA GLN A 7 -3.13 28.47 -5.17
C GLN A 7 -1.85 29.17 -4.72
N VAL A 8 -1.77 30.48 -4.98
CA VAL A 8 -0.64 31.33 -4.64
C VAL A 8 -1.05 32.31 -3.56
N PHE A 9 -0.41 32.21 -2.40
CA PHE A 9 -0.57 33.16 -1.30
C PHE A 9 0.40 34.34 -1.51
N ILE A 10 -0.14 35.55 -1.60
CA ILE A 10 0.60 36.79 -1.82
C ILE A 10 0.72 37.53 -0.50
N THR A 11 1.95 37.76 -0.07
CA THR A 11 2.27 38.63 1.06
C THR A 11 3.13 39.80 0.62
N THR A 12 2.84 40.99 1.13
CA THR A 12 3.44 42.25 0.68
C THR A 12 3.97 43.05 1.87
N SER A 13 4.96 43.90 1.62
CA SER A 13 5.49 44.82 2.64
C SER A 13 4.46 45.82 3.18
N GLY A 14 3.40 46.16 2.43
CA GLY A 14 2.32 46.97 2.97
C GLY A 14 1.41 47.58 1.91
N LYS A 15 0.77 48.70 2.27
CA LYS A 15 -0.19 49.44 1.43
C LYS A 15 0.49 50.20 0.29
N GLU A 16 1.77 50.52 0.44
CA GLU A 16 2.64 51.15 -0.56
C GLU A 16 2.89 50.28 -1.80
N MET A 17 2.46 49.01 -1.77
CA MET A 17 2.58 48.04 -2.85
C MET A 17 1.25 47.75 -3.56
N GLN A 18 0.24 48.61 -3.37
CA GLN A 18 -1.09 48.37 -3.96
C GLN A 18 -1.05 48.23 -5.50
N PRO A 19 -0.36 49.09 -6.27
CA PRO A 19 -0.28 48.95 -7.73
C PRO A 19 0.37 47.63 -8.14
N GLU A 20 1.48 47.26 -7.51
CA GLU A 20 2.23 46.04 -7.79
C GLU A 20 1.41 44.80 -7.41
N ARG A 21 0.69 44.82 -6.29
CA ARG A 21 -0.21 43.74 -5.86
C ARG A 21 -1.33 43.49 -6.86
N MET A 22 -1.89 44.56 -7.45
CA MET A 22 -2.90 44.45 -8.49
C MET A 22 -2.33 43.74 -9.73
N VAL A 23 -1.15 44.16 -10.18
CA VAL A 23 -0.45 43.53 -11.31
C VAL A 23 -0.14 42.06 -11.04
N VAL A 24 0.37 41.73 -9.85
CA VAL A 24 0.65 40.35 -9.45
C VAL A 24 -0.62 39.51 -9.50
N SER A 25 -1.70 39.98 -8.86
CA SER A 25 -2.97 39.25 -8.80
C SER A 25 -3.55 39.02 -10.20
N GLN A 26 -3.65 40.06 -11.02
CA GLN A 26 -4.19 39.97 -12.38
C GLN A 26 -3.35 39.06 -13.28
N THR A 27 -2.02 39.13 -13.16
CA THR A 27 -1.11 38.31 -13.95
C THR A 27 -1.24 36.83 -13.57
N LEU A 28 -1.26 36.52 -12.28
CA LEU A 28 -1.45 35.15 -11.78
C LEU A 28 -2.80 34.58 -12.21
N ILE A 29 -3.88 35.35 -12.08
CA ILE A 29 -5.23 34.95 -12.54
C ILE A 29 -5.22 34.68 -14.05
N GLY A 30 -4.61 35.57 -14.84
CA GLY A 30 -4.49 35.42 -16.29
C GLY A 30 -3.66 34.20 -16.71
N MET A 31 -2.75 33.74 -15.85
CA MET A 31 -1.98 32.51 -16.02
C MET A 31 -2.70 31.26 -15.49
N GLY A 32 -3.90 31.39 -14.92
CA GLY A 32 -4.72 30.27 -14.42
C GLY A 32 -4.48 29.90 -12.95
N PHE A 33 -3.72 30.69 -12.20
CA PHE A 33 -3.52 30.50 -10.76
C PHE A 33 -4.67 31.09 -9.94
N PHE A 34 -4.91 30.53 -8.76
CA PHE A 34 -5.73 31.17 -7.73
C PHE A 34 -4.85 32.10 -6.91
N SER A 35 -4.98 33.41 -7.11
CA SER A 35 -4.26 34.39 -6.28
C SER A 35 -5.07 34.75 -5.03
N TRP A 36 -4.43 34.70 -3.87
CA TRP A 36 -5.03 35.18 -2.62
C TRP A 36 -4.03 36.04 -1.86
N GLY A 37 -4.47 37.15 -1.29
CA GLY A 37 -3.64 37.98 -0.43
C GLY A 37 -4.48 38.96 0.37
N LEU A 38 -4.01 39.33 1.55
CA LEU A 38 -4.66 40.37 2.36
C LEU A 38 -4.28 41.76 1.82
N GLU A 39 -5.18 42.73 1.95
CA GLU A 39 -4.85 44.14 1.68
C GLU A 39 -4.35 44.87 2.92
N GLN A 40 -4.90 44.51 4.08
CA GLN A 40 -4.56 45.08 5.37
C GLN A 40 -4.31 43.95 6.38
N ARG A 41 -3.29 44.10 7.21
CA ARG A 41 -2.97 43.17 8.29
C ARG A 41 -3.36 43.72 9.65
N THR A 42 -4.02 42.87 10.42
CA THR A 42 -4.40 43.11 11.80
C THR A 42 -4.18 41.83 12.61
N PRO A 43 -4.25 41.89 13.96
CA PRO A 43 -4.19 40.68 14.77
C PRO A 43 -5.26 39.66 14.38
N VAL A 44 -6.45 40.11 13.96
CA VAL A 44 -7.55 39.25 13.52
C VAL A 44 -7.22 38.57 12.18
N THR A 45 -6.64 39.30 11.23
CA THR A 45 -6.34 38.74 9.90
C THR A 45 -5.17 37.76 9.90
N THR A 46 -4.34 37.76 10.95
CA THR A 46 -3.21 36.84 11.09
C THR A 46 -3.66 35.38 11.08
N ALA A 47 -4.79 35.07 11.72
CA ALA A 47 -5.34 33.71 11.71
C ALA A 47 -5.79 33.27 10.30
N PHE A 48 -6.40 34.19 9.53
CA PHE A 48 -6.77 33.93 8.14
C PHE A 48 -5.53 33.73 7.26
N ALA A 49 -4.51 34.58 7.41
CA ALA A 49 -3.26 34.46 6.66
C ALA A 49 -2.61 33.09 6.87
N ARG A 50 -2.48 32.63 8.13
CA ARG A 50 -1.91 31.31 8.44
C ARG A 50 -2.68 30.16 7.80
N ARG A 51 -4.01 30.19 7.88
CA ARG A 51 -4.85 29.17 7.24
C ARG A 51 -4.66 29.15 5.72
N GLN A 52 -4.57 30.32 5.10
CA GLN A 52 -4.35 30.40 3.67
C GLN A 52 -2.94 29.96 3.26
N ILE A 53 -1.92 30.20 4.10
CA ILE A 53 -0.58 29.64 3.89
C ILE A 53 -0.62 28.11 3.99
N ASP A 54 -1.35 27.54 4.96
CA ASP A 54 -1.51 26.09 5.08
C ASP A 54 -2.11 25.46 3.82
N ASP A 55 -3.11 26.12 3.23
CA ASP A 55 -3.86 25.61 2.07
C ASP A 55 -3.20 25.94 0.71
N CYS A 56 -2.26 26.90 0.65
CA CYS A 56 -1.64 27.32 -0.61
C CYS A 56 -0.60 26.31 -1.14
N ASP A 57 -0.40 26.35 -2.46
CA ASP A 57 0.61 25.59 -3.19
C ASP A 57 1.96 26.32 -3.22
N TYR A 58 1.92 27.65 -3.38
CA TYR A 58 3.11 28.52 -3.43
C TYR A 58 2.89 29.79 -2.61
N VAL A 59 3.98 30.33 -2.08
CA VAL A 59 4.00 31.64 -1.42
C VAL A 59 4.79 32.62 -2.27
N LEU A 60 4.18 33.77 -2.55
CA LEU A 60 4.80 34.88 -3.25
C LEU A 60 5.00 36.03 -2.27
N LEU A 61 6.26 36.38 -2.03
CA LEU A 61 6.66 37.49 -1.18
C LEU A 61 7.00 38.70 -2.06
N LEU A 62 6.29 39.82 -1.87
CA LEU A 62 6.48 41.05 -2.64
C LEU A 62 6.99 42.16 -1.72
N LEU A 63 8.27 42.52 -1.87
CA LEU A 63 8.91 43.54 -1.03
C LEU A 63 9.06 44.85 -1.79
N GLY A 64 8.50 45.92 -1.22
CA GLY A 64 8.65 47.30 -1.68
C GLY A 64 9.72 48.05 -0.90
N SER A 65 9.26 49.03 -0.12
CA SER A 65 10.09 50.03 0.54
C SER A 65 9.78 50.28 2.02
N GLN A 66 8.83 49.54 2.59
CA GLN A 66 8.44 49.66 4.00
C GLN A 66 8.58 48.32 4.73
N TYR A 67 8.76 48.36 6.05
CA TYR A 67 8.76 47.11 6.83
C TYR A 67 7.35 46.53 6.96
N GLY A 68 6.35 47.40 6.97
CA GLY A 68 4.94 47.05 7.01
C GLY A 68 4.29 47.13 8.38
N GLU A 69 3.00 46.83 8.41
CA GLU A 69 2.20 46.78 9.63
C GLU A 69 2.80 45.76 10.60
N GLN A 70 2.98 46.17 11.85
CA GLN A 70 3.62 45.36 12.89
C GLN A 70 2.59 44.66 13.76
N SER A 71 2.96 43.47 14.22
CA SER A 71 2.30 42.80 15.33
C SER A 71 2.64 43.46 16.67
N VAL A 72 1.97 43.02 17.73
CA VAL A 72 2.22 43.48 19.10
C VAL A 72 3.67 43.25 19.58
N SER A 73 4.42 42.35 18.94
CA SER A 73 5.84 42.12 19.24
C SER A 73 6.79 43.03 18.45
N GLY A 74 6.27 43.92 17.59
CA GLY A 74 7.08 44.80 16.73
C GLY A 74 7.67 44.11 15.50
N ILE A 75 7.29 42.85 15.22
CA ILE A 75 7.66 42.15 13.99
C ILE A 75 6.56 42.38 12.95
N SER A 76 6.95 42.71 11.72
CA SER A 76 6.03 42.87 10.59
C SER A 76 5.22 41.60 10.33
N TYR A 77 3.93 41.74 10.03
CA TYR A 77 3.10 40.60 9.66
C TYR A 77 3.65 39.84 8.44
N MET A 78 4.23 40.55 7.47
CA MET A 78 4.83 39.94 6.29
C MET A 78 6.06 39.08 6.65
N HIS A 79 6.88 39.55 7.60
CA HIS A 79 8.00 38.77 8.13
C HIS A 79 7.49 37.53 8.90
N LEU A 80 6.45 37.67 9.72
CA LEU A 80 5.84 36.53 10.41
C LEU A 80 5.23 35.51 9.44
N GLU A 81 4.60 35.97 8.36
CA GLU A 81 4.06 35.15 7.28
C GLU A 81 5.18 34.38 6.55
N TYR A 82 6.32 35.02 6.28
CA TYR A 82 7.50 34.37 5.72
C TYR A 82 8.01 33.24 6.64
N ILE A 83 8.24 33.54 7.93
CA ILE A 83 8.72 32.54 8.91
C ILE A 83 7.75 31.35 8.96
N TYR A 84 6.45 31.63 8.94
CA TYR A 84 5.42 30.59 8.95
C TYR A 84 5.46 29.72 7.68
N ALA A 85 5.57 30.34 6.51
CA ALA A 85 5.69 29.64 5.23
C ALA A 85 6.92 28.73 5.17
N VAL A 86 8.08 29.22 5.63
CA VAL A 86 9.31 28.44 5.75
C VAL A 86 9.11 27.24 6.69
N THR A 87 8.50 27.47 7.85
CA THR A 87 8.20 26.38 8.81
C THR A 87 7.28 25.32 8.21
N LYS A 88 6.36 25.73 7.33
CA LYS A 88 5.44 24.85 6.59
C LYS A 88 6.04 24.26 5.31
N GLN A 89 7.32 24.54 5.05
CA GLN A 89 8.05 24.06 3.87
C GLN A 89 7.33 24.41 2.55
N LYS A 90 6.68 25.57 2.51
CA LYS A 90 6.02 26.03 1.29
C LYS A 90 7.09 26.52 0.30
N PRO A 91 6.98 26.19 -1.00
CA PRO A 91 7.82 26.81 -2.01
C PRO A 91 7.58 28.32 -2.04
N ILE A 92 8.65 29.11 -1.89
CA ILE A 92 8.59 30.58 -1.81
C ILE A 92 9.30 31.16 -3.04
N ILE A 93 8.64 32.12 -3.69
CA ILE A 93 9.26 33.01 -4.68
C ILE A 93 9.16 34.45 -4.19
N VAL A 94 10.24 35.20 -4.36
CA VAL A 94 10.37 36.57 -3.88
C VAL A 94 10.50 37.51 -5.06
N PHE A 95 9.65 38.54 -5.10
CA PHE A 95 9.81 39.69 -5.96
C PHE A 95 10.18 40.89 -5.10
N MET A 96 11.36 41.44 -5.31
CA MET A 96 11.93 42.49 -4.48
C MET A 96 12.19 43.74 -5.31
N HIS A 97 11.67 44.89 -4.88
CA HIS A 97 11.98 46.15 -5.55
C HIS A 97 13.49 46.42 -5.42
N GLU A 98 14.16 46.70 -6.54
CA GLU A 98 15.63 46.78 -6.61
C GLU A 98 16.17 47.94 -5.77
N GLN A 99 15.54 49.11 -5.89
CA GLN A 99 15.95 50.36 -5.23
C GLN A 99 14.79 50.97 -4.41
N PRO A 100 14.53 50.51 -3.18
CA PRO A 100 13.48 51.06 -2.33
C PRO A 100 13.56 52.58 -2.13
N GLU A 101 14.78 53.10 -2.04
CA GLU A 101 15.12 54.51 -1.83
C GLU A 101 14.83 55.39 -3.04
N SER A 102 14.66 54.82 -4.24
CA SER A 102 14.33 55.60 -5.44
C SER A 102 12.82 55.86 -5.59
N ARG A 103 11.96 55.15 -4.84
CA ARG A 103 10.50 55.29 -4.90
C ARG A 103 10.06 56.67 -4.39
N GLU A 104 8.82 57.07 -4.61
CA GLU A 104 8.33 58.36 -4.10
C GLU A 104 8.39 58.44 -2.58
N GLU A 105 8.64 59.63 -2.02
CA GLU A 105 8.86 59.82 -0.57
C GLU A 105 7.70 59.31 0.29
N HIS A 106 6.47 59.43 -0.19
CA HIS A 106 5.28 58.95 0.52
C HIS A 106 5.17 57.42 0.58
N LEU A 107 5.92 56.69 -0.26
CA LEU A 107 5.99 55.23 -0.30
C LEU A 107 7.20 54.68 0.49
N ARG A 108 8.11 55.54 0.93
CA ARG A 108 9.30 55.13 1.69
C ARG A 108 8.96 54.95 3.17
N GLU A 109 9.73 54.12 3.84
CA GLU A 109 9.72 54.04 5.30
C GLU A 109 10.28 55.33 5.90
N ARG A 110 9.61 55.89 6.91
CA ARG A 110 10.03 57.16 7.53
C ARG A 110 10.80 56.93 8.83
N GLU A 111 10.48 55.85 9.52
CA GLU A 111 11.10 55.54 10.81
C GLU A 111 12.44 54.82 10.61
N ALA A 112 13.52 55.39 11.15
CA ALA A 112 14.87 54.85 10.99
C ALA A 112 15.01 53.41 11.53
N ASP A 113 14.34 53.08 12.64
CA ASP A 113 14.33 51.71 13.19
C ASP A 113 13.67 50.72 12.20
N LEU A 114 12.56 51.11 11.59
CA LEU A 114 11.85 50.28 10.61
C LEU A 114 12.63 50.12 9.31
N GLN A 115 13.31 51.17 8.85
CA GLN A 115 14.22 51.10 7.71
C GLN A 115 15.31 50.05 7.94
N GLN A 116 15.95 50.08 9.12
CA GLN A 116 17.00 49.14 9.46
C GLN A 116 16.47 47.70 9.55
N ARG A 117 15.31 47.49 10.19
CA ARG A 117 14.66 46.17 10.26
C ARG A 117 14.30 45.64 8.88
N PHE A 118 13.75 46.48 8.02
CA PHE A 118 13.43 46.12 6.64
C PHE A 118 14.67 45.76 5.84
N GLN A 119 15.75 46.52 5.98
CA GLN A 119 17.01 46.22 5.30
C GLN A 119 17.62 44.90 5.78
N ASN A 120 17.61 44.65 7.09
CA ASN A 120 18.06 43.37 7.65
C ASN A 120 17.22 42.20 7.10
N PHE A 121 15.90 42.36 7.06
CA PHE A 121 15.01 41.34 6.51
C PHE A 121 15.24 41.11 5.01
N ARG A 122 15.46 42.17 4.21
CA ARG A 122 15.82 42.03 2.79
C ARG A 122 17.11 41.23 2.60
N GLN A 123 18.15 41.53 3.38
CA GLN A 123 19.41 40.81 3.32
C GLN A 123 19.26 39.34 3.72
N GLN A 124 18.46 39.06 4.76
CA GLN A 124 18.12 37.70 5.14
C GLN A 124 17.45 36.94 3.99
N ILE A 125 16.43 37.53 3.36
CA ILE A 125 15.72 36.90 2.23
C ILE A 125 16.64 36.61 1.05
N ILE A 126 17.53 37.55 0.71
CA ILE A 126 18.52 37.38 -0.36
C ILE A 126 19.47 36.21 -0.08
N GLN A 127 19.80 35.96 1.19
CA GLN A 127 20.70 34.89 1.60
C GLN A 127 20.00 33.54 1.71
N GLU A 128 18.75 33.51 2.18
CA GLU A 128 18.03 32.28 2.52
C GLU A 128 17.15 31.72 1.40
N VAL A 129 16.68 32.55 0.47
CA VAL A 129 15.68 32.15 -0.52
C VAL A 129 16.32 31.93 -1.90
N ASP A 130 16.10 30.74 -2.47
CA ASP A 130 16.64 30.32 -3.77
C ASP A 130 16.15 31.18 -4.97
N GLN A 131 14.96 31.76 -4.87
CA GLN A 131 14.26 32.43 -5.98
C GLN A 131 13.91 33.87 -5.62
N VAL A 132 14.90 34.74 -5.70
CA VAL A 132 14.75 36.20 -5.53
C VAL A 132 14.88 36.90 -6.87
N VAL A 133 13.85 37.62 -7.27
CA VAL A 133 13.79 38.36 -8.53
C VAL A 133 13.63 39.84 -8.25
N PHE A 134 14.53 40.65 -8.81
CA PHE A 134 14.48 42.10 -8.67
C PHE A 134 13.63 42.75 -9.76
N PHE A 135 12.94 43.83 -9.41
CA PHE A 135 12.17 44.63 -10.38
C PHE A 135 12.29 46.14 -10.05
N LYS A 136 12.16 46.98 -11.09
CA LYS A 136 12.14 48.45 -10.98
C LYS A 136 10.79 49.07 -11.29
N SER A 137 9.94 48.32 -12.00
CA SER A 137 8.63 48.82 -12.44
C SER A 137 7.57 47.73 -12.42
N ALA A 138 6.30 48.15 -12.40
CA ALA A 138 5.15 47.24 -12.51
C ALA A 138 5.19 46.39 -13.80
N ARG A 139 5.70 46.95 -14.90
CA ARG A 139 5.85 46.24 -16.18
C ARG A 139 6.90 45.13 -16.08
N GLU A 140 8.05 45.41 -15.46
CA GLU A 140 9.08 44.42 -15.21
C GLU A 140 8.58 43.32 -14.27
N LEU A 141 7.83 43.68 -13.23
CA LEU A 141 7.21 42.73 -12.32
C LEU A 141 6.27 41.77 -13.06
N GLU A 142 5.41 42.29 -13.96
CA GLU A 142 4.54 41.45 -14.80
C GLU A 142 5.35 40.45 -15.63
N LEU A 143 6.37 40.92 -16.34
CA LEU A 143 7.22 40.07 -17.19
C LEU A 143 7.98 39.03 -16.38
N ALA A 144 8.49 39.44 -15.22
CA ALA A 144 9.21 38.57 -14.30
C ALA A 144 8.29 37.45 -13.77
N LEU A 145 7.05 37.75 -13.38
CA LEU A 145 6.06 36.74 -12.98
C LEU A 145 5.81 35.71 -14.08
N ARG A 146 5.57 36.18 -15.31
CA ARG A 146 5.29 35.32 -16.46
C ARG A 146 6.46 34.39 -16.78
N SER A 147 7.69 34.83 -16.54
CA SER A 147 8.90 34.04 -16.76
C SER A 147 9.20 33.06 -15.63
N HIS A 148 9.07 33.48 -14.37
CA HIS A 148 9.56 32.70 -13.23
C HIS A 148 8.49 31.75 -12.64
N MET A 149 7.20 32.07 -12.74
CA MET A 149 6.16 31.17 -12.22
C MET A 149 6.14 29.80 -12.93
N PRO A 150 6.30 29.69 -14.26
CA PRO A 150 6.44 28.37 -14.91
C PRO A 150 7.65 27.60 -14.40
N GLN A 151 8.79 28.28 -14.21
CA GLN A 151 10.02 27.66 -13.67
C GLN A 151 9.82 27.17 -12.23
N MET A 152 9.04 27.90 -11.42
CA MET A 152 8.66 27.47 -10.08
C MET A 152 7.88 26.15 -10.11
N LEU A 153 6.94 25.99 -11.06
CA LEU A 153 6.17 24.74 -11.21
C LEU A 153 7.06 23.54 -11.56
N GLU A 154 8.09 23.77 -12.37
CA GLU A 154 9.03 22.72 -12.79
C GLU A 154 10.01 22.35 -11.68
N ARG A 155 10.56 23.36 -10.99
CA ARG A 155 11.59 23.16 -9.96
C ARG A 155 11.01 22.67 -8.63
N TYR A 156 9.80 23.10 -8.28
CA TYR A 156 9.13 22.77 -7.01
C TYR A 156 7.72 22.22 -7.29
N PRO A 157 7.59 21.03 -7.90
CA PRO A 157 6.30 20.47 -8.26
C PRO A 157 5.45 20.14 -7.02
N VAL A 158 4.22 20.63 -7.02
CA VAL A 158 3.21 20.38 -5.96
C VAL A 158 1.94 19.74 -6.55
N LEU A 159 1.04 19.29 -5.67
CA LEU A 159 -0.17 18.57 -6.08
C LEU A 159 -1.10 19.45 -6.93
N GLY A 160 -1.38 20.66 -6.45
CA GLY A 160 -2.34 21.58 -7.06
C GLY A 160 -3.79 21.13 -6.96
N TRP A 161 -4.66 21.92 -7.58
CA TRP A 161 -6.10 21.73 -7.65
C TRP A 161 -6.53 21.19 -9.01
N VAL A 162 -7.34 20.14 -9.01
CA VAL A 162 -7.95 19.56 -10.21
C VAL A 162 -9.45 19.49 -10.01
N ARG A 163 -10.23 19.91 -11.02
CA ARG A 163 -11.70 19.80 -10.94
C ARG A 163 -12.12 18.33 -10.82
N PRO A 164 -13.08 17.99 -9.95
CA PRO A 164 -13.53 16.61 -9.74
C PRO A 164 -13.95 15.88 -11.01
N GLN A 165 -14.53 16.59 -12.00
CA GLN A 165 -14.92 16.03 -13.29
C GLN A 165 -13.76 15.32 -14.01
N SER A 166 -12.55 15.88 -13.94
CA SER A 166 -11.35 15.30 -14.55
C SER A 166 -10.81 14.09 -13.77
N ILE A 167 -11.18 13.96 -12.49
CA ILE A 167 -10.84 12.83 -11.62
C ILE A 167 -11.85 11.70 -11.82
N GLN A 168 -13.13 12.02 -11.99
CA GLN A 168 -14.21 11.02 -12.12
C GLN A 168 -13.97 10.04 -13.27
N ALA A 169 -13.61 10.54 -14.46
CA ALA A 169 -13.34 9.66 -15.61
C ALA A 169 -12.18 8.67 -15.34
N LYS A 170 -11.17 9.08 -14.56
CA LYS A 170 -10.08 8.18 -14.15
C LYS A 170 -10.54 7.22 -13.05
N GLN A 171 -11.39 7.67 -12.15
CA GLN A 171 -11.95 6.86 -11.08
C GLN A 171 -12.85 5.75 -11.65
N ASP A 172 -13.69 6.08 -12.63
CA ASP A 172 -14.54 5.13 -13.34
C ASP A 172 -13.70 4.05 -14.04
N GLU A 173 -12.58 4.44 -14.67
CA GLU A 173 -11.66 3.49 -15.30
C GLU A 173 -10.92 2.64 -14.26
N ILE A 174 -10.51 3.21 -13.12
CA ILE A 174 -9.92 2.47 -12.00
C ILE A 174 -10.90 1.42 -11.49
N ASP A 175 -12.16 1.79 -11.31
CA ASP A 175 -13.18 0.88 -10.78
C ASP A 175 -13.54 -0.21 -11.81
N ARG A 176 -13.57 0.13 -13.10
CA ARG A 176 -13.68 -0.85 -14.20
C ARG A 176 -12.53 -1.85 -14.21
N LEU A 177 -11.28 -1.36 -14.11
CA LEU A 177 -10.09 -2.21 -14.08
C LEU A 177 -10.07 -3.09 -12.82
N ARG A 178 -10.49 -2.58 -11.67
CA ARG A 178 -10.66 -3.38 -10.45
C ARG A 178 -11.69 -4.49 -10.63
N ALA A 179 -12.81 -4.21 -11.27
CA ALA A 179 -13.83 -5.20 -11.57
C ALA A 179 -13.29 -6.29 -12.53
N GLN A 180 -12.59 -5.90 -13.60
CA GLN A 180 -11.94 -6.83 -14.51
C GLN A 180 -10.89 -7.69 -13.81
N LEU A 181 -10.08 -7.10 -12.94
CA LEU A 181 -9.05 -7.82 -12.18
C LEU A 181 -9.66 -8.78 -11.16
N ALA A 182 -10.78 -8.42 -10.54
CA ALA A 182 -11.53 -9.33 -9.68
C ALA A 182 -12.11 -10.50 -10.49
N GLN A 183 -12.70 -10.23 -11.66
CA GLN A 183 -13.23 -11.27 -12.54
C GLN A 183 -12.13 -12.21 -13.04
N ALA A 184 -11.01 -11.66 -13.53
CA ALA A 184 -9.87 -12.43 -13.99
C ALA A 184 -9.27 -13.30 -12.87
N LYS A 185 -9.20 -12.78 -11.63
CA LYS A 185 -8.78 -13.58 -10.47
C LYS A 185 -9.76 -14.71 -10.14
N MET A 186 -11.06 -14.48 -10.27
CA MET A 186 -12.06 -15.54 -10.08
C MET A 186 -12.00 -16.59 -11.19
N GLU A 187 -11.77 -16.18 -12.43
CA GLU A 187 -11.57 -17.09 -13.57
C GLU A 187 -10.26 -17.87 -13.44
N GLN A 188 -9.19 -17.24 -12.97
CA GLN A 188 -7.93 -17.91 -12.67
C GLN A 188 -8.08 -18.87 -11.48
N ALA A 189 -8.84 -18.53 -10.44
CA ALA A 189 -9.16 -19.47 -9.35
C ALA A 189 -10.07 -20.62 -9.80
N LYS A 190 -10.85 -20.45 -10.88
CA LYS A 190 -11.64 -21.53 -11.50
C LYS A 190 -10.84 -22.35 -12.51
N SER A 191 -9.80 -21.78 -13.12
CA SER A 191 -8.99 -22.38 -14.19
C SER A 191 -7.62 -22.87 -13.72
N GLU A 192 -7.19 -22.51 -12.51
CA GLU A 192 -6.31 -23.34 -11.70
C GLU A 192 -7.08 -24.63 -11.45
N ILE A 193 -6.88 -25.58 -12.36
CA ILE A 193 -7.16 -26.99 -12.17
C ILE A 193 -6.65 -27.32 -10.78
N ASP A 194 -7.59 -27.52 -9.86
CA ASP A 194 -7.29 -27.97 -8.50
C ASP A 194 -6.33 -29.16 -8.63
N PRO A 195 -5.07 -29.09 -8.17
CA PRO A 195 -4.13 -30.21 -8.24
C PRO A 195 -4.68 -31.46 -7.51
N PHE A 196 -5.77 -31.27 -6.77
CA PHE A 196 -6.54 -32.27 -6.05
C PHE A 196 -7.63 -32.99 -6.87
N LEU A 197 -8.01 -32.47 -8.04
CA LEU A 197 -9.03 -33.07 -8.91
C LEU A 197 -8.46 -33.85 -10.09
N SER A 198 -7.20 -33.65 -10.47
CA SER A 198 -6.51 -34.54 -11.41
C SER A 198 -5.80 -35.65 -10.63
N LEU A 199 -6.56 -36.60 -10.09
CA LEU A 199 -5.97 -37.88 -9.67
C LEU A 199 -5.35 -38.53 -10.92
N PRO A 200 -4.06 -38.92 -10.90
CA PRO A 200 -3.51 -39.70 -11.99
C PRO A 200 -4.34 -40.98 -12.13
N ARG A 201 -4.65 -41.38 -13.37
CA ARG A 201 -5.21 -42.71 -13.62
C ARG A 201 -4.16 -43.72 -13.18
N ILE A 202 -4.54 -44.59 -12.26
CA ILE A 202 -3.71 -45.66 -11.73
C ILE A 202 -4.24 -47.00 -12.22
N GLU A 203 -3.34 -47.93 -12.51
CA GLU A 203 -3.67 -49.31 -12.80
C GLU A 203 -3.65 -50.17 -11.52
N TRP A 204 -4.26 -51.35 -11.58
CA TRP A 204 -4.39 -52.27 -10.44
C TRP A 204 -3.03 -52.73 -9.86
N ASP A 205 -2.02 -52.83 -10.71
CA ASP A 205 -0.67 -53.28 -10.39
C ASP A 205 0.32 -52.15 -10.09
N ASP A 206 -0.12 -50.89 -10.15
CA ASP A 206 0.74 -49.74 -9.86
C ASP A 206 1.21 -49.75 -8.40
N GLN A 207 2.49 -49.40 -8.20
CA GLN A 207 3.08 -49.28 -6.87
C GLN A 207 2.79 -47.91 -6.26
N PHE A 208 2.33 -47.93 -5.01
CA PHE A 208 2.13 -46.76 -4.17
C PHE A 208 3.06 -46.82 -2.95
N SER A 209 3.98 -45.87 -2.86
CA SER A 209 4.88 -45.70 -1.73
C SER A 209 4.38 -44.61 -0.79
N PHE A 210 4.32 -44.89 0.50
CA PHE A 210 3.90 -43.93 1.51
C PHE A 210 4.66 -44.08 2.82
N ASP A 211 4.77 -42.98 3.56
CA ASP A 211 5.36 -42.96 4.88
C ASP A 211 4.31 -43.22 5.98
N TYR A 212 4.77 -43.86 7.05
CA TYR A 212 3.98 -44.06 8.26
C TYR A 212 4.89 -44.06 9.50
N ARG A 213 4.30 -43.70 10.63
CA ARG A 213 4.97 -43.63 11.93
C ARG A 213 4.63 -44.85 12.77
N MET A 214 5.58 -45.35 13.55
CA MET A 214 5.33 -46.45 14.49
C MET A 214 6.26 -46.35 15.70
N HIS A 215 5.92 -47.03 16.79
CA HIS A 215 6.80 -47.23 17.93
C HIS A 215 7.49 -48.59 17.83
N ALA A 216 8.81 -48.61 17.67
CA ALA A 216 9.62 -49.83 17.70
C ALA A 216 10.24 -50.02 19.08
N TYR A 217 10.13 -51.21 19.65
CA TYR A 217 10.66 -51.55 20.97
C TYR A 217 12.01 -52.25 20.83
N VAL A 218 13.03 -51.68 21.47
CA VAL A 218 14.36 -52.26 21.60
C VAL A 218 14.66 -52.35 23.10
N ASP A 219 14.89 -53.58 23.57
CA ASP A 219 15.00 -53.90 24.99
C ASP A 219 13.79 -53.40 25.81
N SER A 220 13.97 -52.36 26.64
CA SER A 220 12.91 -51.76 27.48
C SER A 220 12.52 -50.33 27.07
N HIS A 221 13.02 -49.84 25.93
CA HIS A 221 12.73 -48.50 25.43
C HIS A 221 12.03 -48.58 24.07
N PHE A 222 11.03 -47.72 23.87
CA PHE A 222 10.44 -47.52 22.56
C PHE A 222 11.11 -46.34 21.86
N LYS A 223 11.24 -46.43 20.54
CA LYS A 223 11.67 -45.33 19.67
C LYS A 223 10.61 -45.13 18.59
N GLU A 224 10.17 -43.89 18.42
CA GLU A 224 9.31 -43.52 17.30
C GLU A 224 10.17 -43.45 16.03
N ILE A 225 9.76 -44.17 15.00
CA ILE A 225 10.44 -44.22 13.70
C ILE A 225 9.46 -43.94 12.56
N ILE A 226 9.99 -43.38 11.48
CA ILE A 226 9.27 -43.16 10.23
C ILE A 226 9.76 -44.19 9.23
N CYS A 227 8.85 -45.03 8.76
CA CYS A 227 9.12 -46.05 7.75
C CYS A 227 8.42 -45.69 6.44
N ILE A 228 9.01 -46.10 5.33
CA ILE A 228 8.40 -46.00 4.01
C ILE A 228 7.98 -47.40 3.59
N ARG A 229 6.69 -47.57 3.30
CA ARG A 229 6.13 -48.81 2.76
C ARG A 229 5.83 -48.60 1.28
N SER A 230 6.18 -49.58 0.45
CA SER A 230 5.73 -49.66 -0.94
C SER A 230 4.79 -50.85 -1.09
N MET A 231 3.58 -50.61 -1.59
CA MET A 231 2.55 -51.63 -1.83
C MET A 231 1.92 -51.41 -3.19
N ARG A 232 1.43 -52.48 -3.82
CA ARG A 232 0.59 -52.35 -5.01
C ARG A 232 -0.84 -52.01 -4.62
N TRP A 233 -1.58 -51.34 -5.50
CA TRP A 233 -2.96 -50.95 -5.21
C TRP A 233 -3.88 -52.13 -4.90
N HIS A 234 -3.69 -53.27 -5.56
CA HIS A 234 -4.44 -54.49 -5.24
C HIS A 234 -4.20 -55.02 -3.82
N GLU A 235 -3.00 -54.82 -3.27
CA GLU A 235 -2.67 -55.22 -1.89
C GLU A 235 -3.35 -54.28 -0.90
N ILE A 236 -3.34 -52.97 -1.18
CA ILE A 236 -4.05 -51.97 -0.38
C ILE A 236 -5.56 -52.25 -0.40
N TYR A 237 -6.10 -52.60 -1.57
CA TYR A 237 -7.50 -53.00 -1.73
C TYR A 237 -7.83 -54.24 -0.88
N ALA A 238 -7.03 -55.30 -0.97
CA ALA A 238 -7.27 -56.54 -0.21
C ALA A 238 -7.23 -56.31 1.31
N VAL A 239 -6.35 -55.42 1.79
CA VAL A 239 -6.32 -55.02 3.21
C VAL A 239 -7.63 -54.36 3.62
N LEU A 240 -8.15 -53.44 2.80
CA LEU A 240 -9.42 -52.75 3.07
C LEU A 240 -10.64 -53.67 2.92
N GLU A 241 -10.64 -54.57 1.94
CA GLU A 241 -11.72 -55.53 1.68
C GLU A 241 -12.09 -56.35 2.93
N SER A 242 -11.11 -56.72 3.76
CA SER A 242 -11.31 -57.49 4.99
C SER A 242 -12.36 -56.90 5.95
N GLN A 243 -12.54 -55.57 5.94
CA GLN A 243 -13.50 -54.85 6.80
C GLN A 243 -14.56 -54.09 6.00
N PHE A 244 -14.26 -53.71 4.76
CA PHE A 244 -15.18 -53.00 3.86
C PHE A 244 -16.01 -53.95 2.98
N SER A 245 -15.91 -55.27 3.18
CA SER A 245 -16.86 -56.26 2.65
C SER A 245 -18.30 -56.02 3.16
N GLN A 246 -18.42 -55.41 4.34
CA GLN A 246 -19.68 -54.92 4.91
C GLN A 246 -19.76 -53.40 4.78
N ALA A 247 -20.97 -52.84 4.89
CA ALA A 247 -21.18 -51.40 4.81
C ALA A 247 -20.57 -50.70 6.04
N THR A 248 -19.41 -50.10 5.88
CA THR A 248 -18.58 -49.60 6.99
C THR A 248 -18.33 -48.08 6.86
N PRO A 249 -18.34 -47.31 7.97
CA PRO A 249 -18.05 -45.87 7.93
C PRO A 249 -16.62 -45.54 7.50
N GLU A 250 -16.44 -44.34 6.96
CA GLU A 250 -15.14 -43.86 6.46
C GLU A 250 -14.03 -43.77 7.55
N ASP A 251 -14.42 -43.62 8.81
CA ASP A 251 -13.48 -43.57 9.95
C ASP A 251 -12.66 -44.86 10.11
N PHE A 252 -13.10 -45.97 9.49
CA PHE A 252 -12.40 -47.25 9.58
C PHE A 252 -11.21 -47.38 8.63
N TYR A 253 -11.07 -46.55 7.60
CA TYR A 253 -9.92 -46.61 6.68
C TYR A 253 -8.59 -46.51 7.43
N SER A 254 -8.49 -45.53 8.34
CA SER A 254 -7.28 -45.35 9.15
C SER A 254 -7.07 -46.51 10.11
N LYS A 255 -8.13 -47.03 10.73
CA LYS A 255 -8.04 -48.15 11.67
C LYS A 255 -7.51 -49.42 11.00
N VAL A 256 -8.05 -49.76 9.84
CA VAL A 256 -7.67 -50.98 9.10
C VAL A 256 -6.22 -50.90 8.61
N LEU A 257 -5.85 -49.78 7.98
CA LEU A 257 -4.48 -49.59 7.50
C LEU A 257 -3.47 -49.54 8.66
N ASN A 258 -3.80 -48.86 9.76
CA ASN A 258 -2.93 -48.79 10.93
C ASN A 258 -2.76 -50.16 11.61
N GLN A 259 -3.82 -50.97 11.66
CA GLN A 259 -3.74 -52.33 12.19
C GLN A 259 -2.82 -53.19 11.32
N TYR A 260 -3.04 -53.19 10.00
CA TYR A 260 -2.19 -53.91 9.05
C TYR A 260 -0.71 -53.50 9.12
N LEU A 261 -0.44 -52.18 9.23
CA LEU A 261 0.92 -51.66 9.37
C LEU A 261 1.54 -52.00 10.74
N THR A 262 0.73 -52.17 11.78
CA THR A 262 1.22 -52.65 13.09
C THR A 262 1.60 -54.14 13.00
N ASP A 263 0.79 -54.95 12.33
CA ASP A 263 1.00 -56.39 12.21
C ASP A 263 2.19 -56.74 11.30
N THR A 264 2.41 -55.95 10.24
CA THR A 264 3.47 -56.20 9.24
C THR A 264 4.69 -55.29 9.36
N GLY A 265 4.63 -54.28 10.23
CA GLY A 265 5.66 -53.24 10.36
C GLY A 265 6.94 -53.68 11.08
N LEU A 266 6.96 -54.87 11.71
CA LEU A 266 8.17 -55.38 12.36
C LEU A 266 9.33 -55.54 11.39
N VAL A 267 9.05 -56.00 10.16
CA VAL A 267 10.06 -56.15 9.10
C VAL A 267 10.64 -54.79 8.72
N ASP A 268 9.79 -53.78 8.55
CA ASP A 268 10.21 -52.42 8.20
C ASP A 268 11.02 -51.78 9.33
N ALA A 269 10.62 -52.03 10.59
CA ALA A 269 11.34 -51.56 11.76
C ALA A 269 12.73 -52.21 11.88
N GLN A 270 12.86 -53.51 11.58
CA GLN A 270 14.13 -54.24 11.65
C GLN A 270 15.15 -53.76 10.62
N LEU A 271 14.71 -53.21 9.48
CA LEU A 271 15.60 -52.60 8.50
C LEU A 271 16.30 -51.33 9.04
N GLN A 272 15.62 -50.55 9.88
CA GLN A 272 16.21 -49.35 10.50
C GLN A 272 16.82 -49.63 11.88
N LEU A 273 16.24 -50.57 12.63
CA LEU A 273 16.61 -50.96 13.99
C LEU A 273 16.70 -52.50 14.07
N PRO A 274 17.85 -53.11 13.76
CA PRO A 274 18.00 -54.57 13.71
C PRO A 274 17.69 -55.31 15.02
N LYS A 275 17.67 -54.61 16.16
CA LYS A 275 17.36 -55.15 17.49
C LYS A 275 15.88 -54.98 17.90
N ALA A 276 15.03 -54.47 17.01
CA ALA A 276 13.61 -54.31 17.30
C ALA A 276 12.91 -55.68 17.35
N HIS A 277 12.23 -55.96 18.47
CA HIS A 277 11.51 -57.23 18.69
C HIS A 277 9.98 -57.06 18.63
N MET A 278 9.48 -55.83 18.78
CA MET A 278 8.05 -55.52 18.75
C MET A 278 7.82 -54.14 18.17
N VAL A 279 6.68 -53.95 17.51
CA VAL A 279 6.19 -52.65 17.04
C VAL A 279 4.77 -52.41 17.55
N SER A 280 4.41 -51.15 17.81
CA SER A 280 3.04 -50.78 18.19
C SER A 280 2.69 -49.38 17.67
N ARG A 281 1.38 -49.06 17.69
CA ARG A 281 0.84 -47.75 17.33
C ARG A 281 1.28 -47.26 15.94
N ALA A 282 1.17 -48.11 14.91
CA ALA A 282 1.41 -47.63 13.56
C ALA A 282 0.35 -46.59 13.16
N GLN A 283 0.78 -45.50 12.55
CA GLN A 283 -0.07 -44.41 12.09
C GLN A 283 0.37 -43.97 10.69
N ILE A 284 -0.49 -44.23 9.70
CA ILE A 284 -0.31 -43.77 8.33
C ILE A 284 -0.30 -42.24 8.24
N ASN A 285 0.50 -41.70 7.32
CA ASN A 285 0.49 -40.27 6.99
C ASN A 285 -0.90 -39.82 6.50
N VAL A 286 -1.38 -38.69 6.99
CA VAL A 286 -2.70 -38.13 6.64
C VAL A 286 -2.83 -37.87 5.13
N ARG A 287 -1.74 -37.44 4.47
CA ARG A 287 -1.72 -37.21 3.02
C ARG A 287 -1.87 -38.53 2.26
N ALA A 288 -1.12 -39.56 2.65
CA ALA A 288 -1.20 -40.88 2.04
C ALA A 288 -2.59 -41.51 2.20
N LEU A 289 -3.16 -41.43 3.41
CA LEU A 289 -4.53 -41.88 3.67
C LEU A 289 -5.55 -41.17 2.77
N HIS A 290 -5.39 -39.86 2.59
CA HIS A 290 -6.26 -39.07 1.72
C HIS A 290 -6.16 -39.51 0.25
N THR A 291 -4.95 -39.70 -0.26
CA THR A 291 -4.71 -40.20 -1.62
C THR A 291 -5.32 -41.59 -1.83
N ILE A 292 -5.16 -42.51 -0.88
CA ILE A 292 -5.77 -43.84 -0.95
C ILE A 292 -7.29 -43.74 -1.03
N LYS A 293 -7.93 -42.95 -0.16
CA LYS A 293 -9.39 -42.76 -0.17
C LYS A 293 -9.89 -42.19 -1.50
N GLN A 294 -9.22 -41.17 -2.02
CA GLN A 294 -9.58 -40.56 -3.28
C GLN A 294 -9.44 -41.52 -4.46
N GLN A 295 -8.33 -42.26 -4.53
CA GLN A 295 -8.10 -43.24 -5.60
C GLN A 295 -9.08 -44.41 -5.54
N MET A 296 -9.41 -44.92 -4.35
CA MET A 296 -10.41 -45.97 -4.16
C MET A 296 -11.81 -45.55 -4.66
N ARG A 297 -12.17 -44.27 -4.48
CA ARG A 297 -13.44 -43.71 -4.95
C ARG A 297 -13.42 -43.44 -6.46
N ASN A 298 -12.34 -42.87 -6.97
CA ASN A 298 -12.21 -42.49 -8.39
C ASN A 298 -12.16 -43.70 -9.33
N ASN A 299 -11.54 -44.81 -8.89
CA ASN A 299 -11.48 -46.05 -9.65
C ASN A 299 -12.68 -47.00 -9.39
N GLU A 300 -13.71 -46.52 -8.69
CA GLU A 300 -14.93 -47.26 -8.33
C GLU A 300 -14.67 -48.59 -7.58
N TRP A 301 -13.54 -48.69 -6.88
CA TRP A 301 -13.22 -49.89 -6.08
C TRP A 301 -14.08 -49.97 -4.82
N ILE A 302 -14.51 -48.82 -4.31
CA ILE A 302 -15.40 -48.71 -3.15
C ILE A 302 -16.55 -47.77 -3.50
N VAL A 303 -17.78 -48.23 -3.23
CA VAL A 303 -19.01 -47.51 -3.55
C VAL A 303 -19.78 -47.12 -2.29
N PRO A 304 -20.52 -46.00 -2.30
CA PRO A 304 -21.39 -45.63 -1.18
C PRO A 304 -22.65 -46.49 -1.19
N VAL A 305 -22.99 -47.11 -0.06
CA VAL A 305 -24.14 -48.05 0.07
C VAL A 305 -25.29 -47.46 0.90
N GLY A 306 -25.07 -46.33 1.57
CA GLY A 306 -26.11 -45.66 2.35
C GLY A 306 -25.55 -44.78 3.47
N ARG A 307 -26.38 -44.52 4.48
CA ARG A 307 -25.98 -43.82 5.71
C ARG A 307 -26.35 -44.65 6.94
N ASP A 308 -25.56 -44.54 8.00
CA ASP A 308 -25.88 -45.13 9.31
C ASP A 308 -26.90 -44.27 10.10
N ASP A 309 -27.31 -44.76 11.28
CA ASP A 309 -28.22 -44.06 12.20
C ASP A 309 -27.71 -42.68 12.64
N ARG A 310 -26.40 -42.45 12.52
CA ARG A 310 -25.72 -41.17 12.83
C ARG A 310 -25.48 -40.32 11.58
N GLN A 311 -26.16 -40.63 10.47
CA GLN A 311 -26.08 -39.94 9.18
C GLN A 311 -24.70 -39.98 8.51
N ARG A 312 -23.81 -40.88 8.92
CA ARG A 312 -22.47 -41.07 8.33
C ARG A 312 -22.58 -41.93 7.09
N MET A 313 -21.86 -41.56 6.03
CA MET A 313 -21.83 -42.32 4.78
C MET A 313 -21.13 -43.67 4.97
N LEU A 314 -21.80 -44.74 4.54
CA LEU A 314 -21.29 -46.11 4.58
C LEU A 314 -20.72 -46.50 3.22
N TRP A 315 -19.56 -47.14 3.26
CA TRP A 315 -18.77 -47.53 2.10
C TRP A 315 -18.64 -49.05 2.05
N LYS A 316 -18.66 -49.62 0.84
CA LYS A 316 -18.46 -51.05 0.62
C LYS A 316 -17.55 -51.30 -0.58
N CYS A 317 -16.62 -52.24 -0.45
CA CYS A 317 -15.80 -52.72 -1.55
C CYS A 317 -16.67 -53.44 -2.60
N MET A 318 -16.42 -53.17 -3.88
CA MET A 318 -17.03 -53.91 -4.98
C MET A 318 -16.25 -55.20 -5.18
N ASN A 319 -16.87 -56.37 -5.00
CA ASN A 319 -16.24 -57.65 -5.34
C ASN A 319 -15.77 -57.58 -6.81
N LYS A 320 -14.46 -57.56 -7.01
CA LYS A 320 -13.82 -57.54 -8.32
C LYS A 320 -13.15 -58.87 -8.62
#